data_AF-A0A9P8RV44-F1
#
_entry.id   AF-A0A9P8RV44-F1
#
_cell.length_a   1.000
_cell.length_b   1.000
_cell.length_c   1.000
_cell.angle_alpha   90.00
_cell.angle_beta   90.00
_cell.angle_gamma   90.00
#
_symmetry.space_group_name_H-M   'P 1'
#
loop_
_entity.id
_entity.type
_entity.pdbx_description
1 polymer ?
#
loop_
_entity_poly.entity_id
_entity_poly.type
_entity_poly.pdbx_seq_one_letter_code
_entity_poly.pdbx_strand_id
1 'polypeptide(L)'
;MYSRQSMQDYYTREQTNEYKRQELQRFANQHVVGKDQEAKESTVHMRQKQNIALITGDEERIYQDHLKKIEREKEVQLRNQKEAEENDFFHKQEVERVRLAAKRQIVTQNCQELKDLRRAIVNAEASKANHETIQIHKDQIQVEREVEKVQTLEDLKLAAEIERQLKIKEIARAEKMHEELYNGMLFDAAEKQRLADEFRQEELNLEKKMVSEAIAEAMAFRQQQIDQYNTKVVKATTERREFEQQRQQLKANQLKLEQEELYRINQYQKEQDQRDKKRKEMQQFRQLAFDDLLNKIATQLKQREDKINKMQALRIEIQEFLEGEKLKEREAAELMQRARIQQDLIQAMHNQQAERAGKEAEYREYEEFHKNQVIAAYRHSQELEAKAERERRQMVADYREQMDKQLELQREQRMQEEAEIRLFEKKMASEGELDDEAKQMIADERARIIRECATKVFDYMNQGQLTEEDLSIMPEDIQAKIKEIRTERKLTQAGVGAKEMQYISSSIVPNNQKVVETKQKVEEMKRKYDCALPW
;
A
#
# COMPACT_ATOMS: atom_id res chain seq x y z
N MET A 1 84.78 -66.70 -87.90
CA MET A 1 83.64 -65.76 -88.00
C MET A 1 82.64 -66.05 -86.88
N TYR A 2 82.77 -65.39 -85.72
CA TYR A 2 81.79 -65.39 -84.62
C TYR A 2 81.95 -64.06 -83.88
N SER A 3 80.92 -63.21 -83.78
CA SER A 3 81.01 -61.90 -83.11
C SER A 3 79.67 -61.17 -82.91
N ARG A 4 78.78 -61.13 -83.93
CA ARG A 4 77.57 -60.27 -83.86
C ARG A 4 76.42 -60.84 -83.03
N GLN A 5 76.10 -62.12 -83.18
CA GLN A 5 74.96 -62.74 -82.46
C GLN A 5 75.15 -62.72 -80.94
N SER A 6 76.36 -63.03 -80.44
CA SER A 6 76.64 -63.05 -78.99
C SER A 6 76.53 -61.68 -78.30
N MET A 7 76.80 -60.59 -79.02
CA MET A 7 76.55 -59.21 -78.51
C MET A 7 75.06 -58.90 -78.43
N GLN A 8 74.27 -59.38 -79.40
CA GLN A 8 72.84 -59.11 -79.48
C GLN A 8 72.05 -59.94 -78.46
N ASP A 9 72.48 -61.18 -78.19
CA ASP A 9 72.02 -62.01 -77.08
C ASP A 9 72.43 -61.45 -75.72
N TYR A 10 73.58 -60.76 -75.61
CA TYR A 10 73.99 -60.08 -74.38
C TYR A 10 73.05 -58.91 -74.07
N TYR A 11 72.87 -57.96 -74.99
CA TYR A 11 72.02 -56.78 -74.75
C TYR A 11 70.56 -57.12 -74.51
N THR A 12 70.01 -58.15 -75.17
CA THR A 12 68.63 -58.60 -74.90
C THR A 12 68.49 -59.28 -73.54
N ARG A 13 69.51 -60.01 -73.06
CA ARG A 13 69.57 -60.50 -71.67
C ARG A 13 69.76 -59.36 -70.66
N GLU A 14 70.51 -58.33 -71.00
CA GLU A 14 70.70 -57.16 -70.14
C GLU A 14 69.40 -56.37 -69.98
N GLN A 15 68.72 -56.01 -71.09
CA GLN A 15 67.42 -55.35 -71.09
C GLN A 15 66.32 -56.17 -70.37
N THR A 16 66.27 -57.50 -70.58
CA THR A 16 65.29 -58.34 -69.87
C THR A 16 65.59 -58.51 -68.38
N ASN A 17 66.87 -58.41 -67.97
CA ASN A 17 67.24 -58.36 -66.55
C ASN A 17 66.98 -56.98 -65.93
N GLU A 18 67.16 -55.87 -66.66
CA GLU A 18 66.74 -54.55 -66.23
C GLU A 18 65.23 -54.46 -66.06
N TYR A 19 64.45 -54.98 -67.01
CA TYR A 19 62.99 -55.03 -66.92
C TYR A 19 62.53 -55.79 -65.66
N LYS A 20 63.09 -56.99 -65.41
CA LYS A 20 62.82 -57.77 -64.19
C LYS A 20 63.26 -57.05 -62.91
N ARG A 21 64.36 -56.29 -62.93
CA ARG A 21 64.77 -55.44 -61.81
C ARG A 21 63.76 -54.31 -61.56
N GLN A 22 63.25 -53.68 -62.61
CA GLN A 22 62.21 -52.65 -62.50
C GLN A 22 60.88 -53.25 -61.98
N GLU A 23 60.48 -54.45 -62.43
CA GLU A 23 59.30 -55.14 -61.89
C GLU A 23 59.46 -55.48 -60.41
N LEU A 24 60.60 -56.07 -60.01
CA LEU A 24 60.90 -56.36 -58.60
C LEU A 24 60.96 -55.10 -57.75
N GLN A 25 61.50 -54.00 -58.27
CA GLN A 25 61.54 -52.71 -57.58
C GLN A 25 60.14 -52.07 -57.46
N ARG A 26 59.30 -52.18 -58.50
CA ARG A 26 57.89 -51.75 -58.44
C ARG A 26 57.11 -52.55 -57.40
N PHE A 27 57.27 -53.87 -57.40
CA PHE A 27 56.64 -54.77 -56.42
C PHE A 27 57.11 -54.46 -54.98
N ALA A 28 58.42 -54.29 -54.76
CA ALA A 28 58.96 -53.91 -53.46
C ALA A 28 58.42 -52.55 -52.98
N ASN A 29 58.38 -51.54 -53.86
CA ASN A 29 57.83 -50.22 -53.55
C ASN A 29 56.32 -50.29 -53.24
N GLN A 30 55.53 -51.05 -54.01
CA GLN A 30 54.11 -51.27 -53.75
C GLN A 30 53.87 -51.96 -52.40
N HIS A 31 54.67 -52.97 -52.05
CA HIS A 31 54.58 -53.67 -50.78
C HIS A 31 55.01 -52.80 -49.58
N VAL A 32 55.98 -51.90 -49.76
CA VAL A 32 56.31 -50.87 -48.75
C VAL A 32 55.14 -49.90 -48.57
N VAL A 33 54.59 -49.36 -49.67
CA VAL A 33 53.42 -48.44 -49.61
C VAL A 33 52.21 -49.11 -48.96
N GLY A 34 51.94 -50.38 -49.26
CA GLY A 34 50.87 -51.16 -48.62
C GLY A 34 51.04 -51.27 -47.11
N LYS A 35 52.25 -51.62 -46.62
CA LYS A 35 52.53 -51.65 -45.18
C LYS A 35 52.43 -50.27 -44.51
N ASP A 36 52.82 -49.24 -45.24
CA ASP A 36 52.67 -47.85 -44.82
C ASP A 36 51.19 -47.42 -44.72
N GLN A 37 50.30 -48.02 -45.52
CA GLN A 37 48.85 -47.82 -45.44
C GLN A 37 48.24 -48.64 -44.28
N GLU A 38 48.56 -49.93 -44.16
CA GLU A 38 48.14 -50.79 -43.03
C GLU A 38 48.50 -50.17 -41.67
N ALA A 39 49.71 -49.62 -41.55
CA ALA A 39 50.17 -48.91 -40.35
C ALA A 39 49.34 -47.63 -40.08
N LYS A 40 49.05 -46.83 -41.13
CA LYS A 40 48.22 -45.62 -41.01
C LYS A 40 46.79 -45.98 -40.60
N GLU A 41 46.16 -46.95 -41.24
CA GLU A 41 44.81 -47.44 -40.94
C GLU A 41 44.69 -47.95 -39.50
N SER A 42 45.69 -48.73 -39.03
CA SER A 42 45.79 -49.15 -37.63
C SER A 42 45.84 -47.95 -36.65
N THR A 43 46.66 -46.93 -36.92
CA THR A 43 46.69 -45.72 -36.08
C THR A 43 45.40 -44.90 -36.14
N VAL A 44 44.71 -44.86 -37.28
CA VAL A 44 43.42 -44.20 -37.46
C VAL A 44 42.34 -44.91 -36.63
N HIS A 45 42.27 -46.24 -36.68
CA HIS A 45 41.33 -47.01 -35.86
C HIS A 45 41.59 -46.89 -34.35
N MET A 46 42.86 -46.82 -33.92
CA MET A 46 43.19 -46.55 -32.52
C MET A 46 42.75 -45.14 -32.08
N ARG A 47 42.96 -44.12 -32.91
CA ARG A 47 42.46 -42.75 -32.66
C ARG A 47 40.93 -42.67 -32.65
N GLN A 48 40.25 -43.39 -33.56
CA GLN A 48 38.78 -43.47 -33.56
C GLN A 48 38.26 -44.07 -32.24
N LYS A 49 38.85 -45.17 -31.75
CA LYS A 49 38.47 -45.77 -30.46
C LYS A 49 38.72 -44.81 -29.27
N GLN A 50 39.84 -44.08 -29.28
CA GLN A 50 40.13 -43.07 -28.26
C GLN A 50 39.14 -41.90 -28.29
N ASN A 51 38.81 -41.38 -29.48
CA ASN A 51 37.82 -40.30 -29.63
C ASN A 51 36.42 -40.74 -29.19
N ILE A 52 35.99 -41.96 -29.52
CA ILE A 52 34.70 -42.50 -29.05
C ILE A 52 34.68 -42.57 -27.52
N ALA A 53 35.74 -43.11 -26.89
CA ALA A 53 35.83 -43.20 -25.43
C ALA A 53 35.85 -41.82 -24.73
N LEU A 54 36.47 -40.81 -25.35
CA LEU A 54 36.44 -39.43 -24.85
C LEU A 54 35.03 -38.82 -24.95
N ILE A 55 34.36 -38.98 -26.10
CA ILE A 55 32.99 -38.47 -26.31
C ILE A 55 32.03 -39.10 -25.29
N THR A 56 32.06 -40.42 -25.11
CA THR A 56 31.21 -41.09 -24.11
C THR A 56 31.52 -40.65 -22.68
N GLY A 57 32.80 -40.37 -22.37
CA GLY A 57 33.20 -39.86 -21.04
C GLY A 57 32.72 -38.44 -20.76
N ASP A 58 32.73 -37.55 -21.76
CA ASP A 58 32.16 -36.21 -21.62
C ASP A 58 30.62 -36.25 -21.59
N GLU A 59 29.97 -37.13 -22.35
CA GLU A 59 28.51 -37.36 -22.28
C GLU A 59 28.08 -37.88 -20.90
N GLU A 60 28.76 -38.89 -20.35
CA GLU A 60 28.51 -39.39 -18.98
C GLU A 60 28.71 -38.30 -17.93
N ARG A 61 29.76 -37.47 -18.08
CA ARG A 61 30.04 -36.34 -17.18
C ARG A 61 28.96 -35.26 -17.25
N ILE A 62 28.52 -34.88 -18.46
CA ILE A 62 27.41 -33.94 -18.68
C ILE A 62 26.14 -34.49 -18.00
N TYR A 63 25.82 -35.77 -18.20
CA TYR A 63 24.68 -36.41 -17.56
C TYR A 63 24.77 -36.40 -16.03
N GLN A 64 25.93 -36.72 -15.44
CA GLN A 64 26.14 -36.64 -13.99
C GLN A 64 26.02 -35.21 -13.45
N ASP A 65 26.51 -34.20 -14.17
CA ASP A 65 26.41 -32.80 -13.72
C ASP A 65 24.97 -32.26 -13.86
N HIS A 66 24.19 -32.74 -14.83
CA HIS A 66 22.74 -32.53 -14.88
C HIS A 66 22.00 -33.19 -13.72
N LEU A 67 22.33 -34.43 -13.35
CA LEU A 67 21.75 -35.10 -12.17
C LEU A 67 22.05 -34.32 -10.88
N LYS A 68 23.31 -33.94 -10.64
CA LYS A 68 23.71 -33.12 -9.47
C LYS A 68 22.98 -31.76 -9.44
N LYS A 69 22.68 -31.17 -10.61
CA LYS A 69 21.89 -29.93 -10.70
C LYS A 69 20.44 -30.17 -10.27
N ILE A 70 19.80 -31.24 -10.75
CA ILE A 70 18.43 -31.63 -10.37
C ILE A 70 18.34 -31.98 -8.87
N GLU A 71 19.36 -32.62 -8.31
CA GLU A 71 19.45 -32.91 -6.87
C GLU A 71 19.50 -31.60 -6.06
N ARG A 72 20.41 -30.68 -6.39
CA ARG A 72 20.50 -29.35 -5.74
C ARG A 72 19.21 -28.54 -5.87
N GLU A 73 18.56 -28.58 -7.03
CA GLU A 73 17.27 -27.89 -7.24
C GLU A 73 16.17 -28.47 -6.35
N LYS A 74 16.14 -29.80 -6.15
CA LYS A 74 15.23 -30.45 -5.19
C LYS A 74 15.57 -30.13 -3.74
N GLU A 75 16.86 -30.09 -3.36
CA GLU A 75 17.30 -29.69 -2.01
C GLU A 75 16.88 -28.26 -1.68
N VAL A 76 17.06 -27.32 -2.63
CA VAL A 76 16.62 -25.92 -2.47
C VAL A 76 15.10 -25.83 -2.40
N GLN A 77 14.36 -26.55 -3.24
CA GLN A 77 12.88 -26.58 -3.16
C GLN A 77 12.40 -27.13 -1.80
N LEU A 78 12.98 -28.22 -1.31
CA LEU A 78 12.63 -28.82 -0.01
C LEU A 78 12.99 -27.90 1.16
N ARG A 79 14.12 -27.18 1.08
CA ARG A 79 14.48 -26.15 2.06
C ARG A 79 13.47 -25.01 2.07
N ASN A 80 13.14 -24.46 0.90
CA ASN A 80 12.19 -23.36 0.78
C ASN A 80 10.78 -23.76 1.24
N GLN A 81 10.38 -25.01 1.02
CA GLN A 81 9.13 -25.57 1.55
C GLN A 81 9.12 -25.61 3.09
N LYS A 82 10.18 -26.13 3.72
CA LYS A 82 10.30 -26.15 5.18
C LYS A 82 10.34 -24.74 5.78
N GLU A 83 11.09 -23.84 5.16
CA GLU A 83 11.18 -22.44 5.59
C GLU A 83 9.82 -21.73 5.44
N ALA A 84 9.02 -22.06 4.42
CA ALA A 84 7.64 -21.61 4.31
C ALA A 84 6.75 -22.21 5.41
N GLU A 85 6.79 -23.53 5.65
CA GLU A 85 6.01 -24.23 6.68
C GLU A 85 6.31 -23.71 8.11
N GLU A 86 7.58 -23.45 8.42
CA GLU A 86 8.03 -22.87 9.69
C GLU A 86 7.50 -21.43 9.86
N ASN A 87 7.62 -20.58 8.84
CA ASN A 87 7.06 -19.22 8.86
C ASN A 87 5.53 -19.24 9.00
N ASP A 88 4.83 -20.14 8.31
CA ASP A 88 3.38 -20.32 8.41
C ASP A 88 2.96 -20.79 9.81
N PHE A 89 3.76 -21.64 10.46
CA PHE A 89 3.55 -22.08 11.84
C PHE A 89 3.73 -20.93 12.83
N PHE A 90 4.84 -20.17 12.75
CA PHE A 90 5.07 -19.00 13.60
C PHE A 90 4.00 -17.92 13.40
N HIS A 91 3.55 -17.68 12.16
CA HIS A 91 2.47 -16.74 11.87
C HIS A 91 1.16 -17.18 12.53
N LYS A 92 0.77 -18.45 12.41
CA LYS A 92 -0.43 -19.00 13.07
C LYS A 92 -0.34 -18.91 14.60
N GLN A 93 0.83 -19.17 15.17
CA GLN A 93 1.07 -19.06 16.61
C GLN A 93 0.94 -17.60 17.09
N GLU A 94 1.50 -16.64 16.36
CA GLU A 94 1.41 -15.22 16.71
C GLU A 94 -0.03 -14.69 16.53
N VAL A 95 -0.74 -15.09 15.48
CA VAL A 95 -2.15 -14.75 15.28
C VAL A 95 -3.02 -15.24 16.44
N GLU A 96 -2.85 -16.47 16.92
CA GLU A 96 -3.55 -16.92 18.14
C GLU A 96 -3.08 -16.20 19.40
N ARG A 97 -1.79 -15.85 19.54
CA ARG A 97 -1.30 -15.04 20.67
C ARG A 97 -2.01 -13.68 20.73
N VAL A 98 -2.08 -12.97 19.60
CA VAL A 98 -2.79 -11.69 19.46
C VAL A 98 -4.30 -11.87 19.68
N ARG A 99 -4.91 -12.91 19.11
CA ARG A 99 -6.34 -13.23 19.30
C ARG A 99 -6.69 -13.49 20.76
N LEU A 100 -5.84 -14.21 21.50
CA LEU A 100 -6.02 -14.48 22.93
C LEU A 100 -5.78 -13.22 23.78
N ALA A 101 -4.80 -12.39 23.43
CA ALA A 101 -4.59 -11.08 24.08
C ALA A 101 -5.81 -10.16 23.88
N ALA A 102 -6.33 -10.03 22.66
CA ALA A 102 -7.53 -9.26 22.35
C ALA A 102 -8.77 -9.78 23.09
N LYS A 103 -8.99 -11.11 23.15
CA LYS A 103 -10.06 -11.72 23.96
C LYS A 103 -9.93 -11.36 25.45
N ARG A 104 -8.72 -11.45 26.03
CA ARG A 104 -8.46 -11.05 27.43
C ARG A 104 -8.70 -9.55 27.66
N GLN A 105 -8.33 -8.71 26.69
CA GLN A 105 -8.58 -7.27 26.75
C GLN A 105 -10.08 -6.97 26.72
N ILE A 106 -10.84 -7.56 25.81
CA ILE A 106 -12.31 -7.41 25.72
C ILE A 106 -12.97 -7.83 27.05
N VAL A 107 -12.60 -9.00 27.60
CA VAL A 107 -13.16 -9.46 28.88
C VAL A 107 -12.81 -8.50 30.03
N THR A 108 -11.57 -8.03 30.12
CA THR A 108 -11.14 -7.08 31.19
C THR A 108 -11.63 -5.64 30.99
N GLN A 109 -12.08 -5.26 29.79
CA GLN A 109 -12.69 -3.97 29.49
C GLN A 109 -14.23 -3.99 29.60
N ASN A 110 -14.88 -5.14 29.40
CA ASN A 110 -16.34 -5.23 29.38
C ASN A 110 -16.95 -5.87 30.63
N CYS A 111 -16.28 -6.84 31.27
CA CYS A 111 -16.79 -7.44 32.50
C CYS A 111 -16.85 -6.43 33.65
N GLN A 112 -18.02 -6.26 34.25
CA GLN A 112 -18.26 -5.29 35.32
C GLN A 112 -17.59 -5.73 36.64
N GLU A 113 -17.65 -7.02 36.98
CA GLU A 113 -16.98 -7.59 38.16
C GLU A 113 -15.48 -7.29 38.17
N LEU A 114 -14.82 -7.41 37.01
CA LEU A 114 -13.39 -7.09 36.87
C LEU A 114 -13.09 -5.59 36.99
N LYS A 115 -14.03 -4.70 36.64
CA LYS A 115 -13.90 -3.26 36.89
C LYS A 115 -14.03 -2.94 38.38
N ASP A 116 -14.98 -3.56 39.06
CA ASP A 116 -15.24 -3.30 40.47
C ASP A 116 -14.18 -3.94 41.38
N LEU A 117 -13.65 -5.11 41.02
CA LEU A 117 -12.43 -5.66 41.63
C LEU A 117 -11.20 -4.77 41.40
N ARG A 118 -11.01 -4.21 40.20
CA ARG A 118 -9.92 -3.24 39.94
C ARG A 118 -10.08 -1.97 40.77
N ARG A 119 -11.30 -1.43 40.91
CA ARG A 119 -11.61 -0.31 41.80
C ARG A 119 -11.32 -0.65 43.26
N ALA A 120 -11.70 -1.85 43.72
CA ALA A 120 -11.42 -2.30 45.08
C ALA A 120 -9.91 -2.44 45.36
N ILE A 121 -9.13 -2.95 44.40
CA ILE A 121 -7.66 -3.02 44.48
C ILE A 121 -7.05 -1.61 44.56
N VAL A 122 -7.40 -0.71 43.64
CA VAL A 122 -6.88 0.68 43.65
C VAL A 122 -7.27 1.42 44.93
N ASN A 123 -8.49 1.20 45.46
CA ASN A 123 -8.92 1.77 46.73
C ASN A 123 -8.14 1.18 47.93
N ALA A 124 -7.79 -0.11 47.89
CA ALA A 124 -6.96 -0.75 48.92
C ALA A 124 -5.50 -0.27 48.87
N GLU A 125 -4.93 -0.10 47.67
CA GLU A 125 -3.61 0.48 47.45
C GLU A 125 -3.56 1.94 47.94
N ALA A 126 -4.56 2.75 47.60
CA ALA A 126 -4.69 4.12 48.11
C ALA A 126 -4.89 4.16 49.63
N SER A 127 -5.69 3.24 50.20
CA SER A 127 -5.87 3.14 51.66
C SER A 127 -4.58 2.73 52.37
N LYS A 128 -3.75 1.89 51.76
CA LYS A 128 -2.42 1.52 52.28
C LYS A 128 -1.47 2.72 52.24
N ALA A 129 -1.36 3.42 51.12
CA ALA A 129 -0.53 4.61 50.99
C ALA A 129 -0.95 5.74 51.95
N ASN A 130 -2.27 5.93 52.15
CA ASN A 130 -2.81 6.86 53.14
C ASN A 130 -2.42 6.46 54.58
N HIS A 131 -2.48 5.16 54.92
CA HIS A 131 -2.07 4.68 56.24
C HIS A 131 -0.56 4.88 56.48
N GLU A 132 0.27 4.57 55.48
CA GLU A 132 1.72 4.83 55.51
C GLU A 132 2.04 6.32 55.69
N THR A 133 1.32 7.20 54.98
CA THR A 133 1.44 8.67 55.11
C THR A 133 1.02 9.16 56.51
N ILE A 134 -0.09 8.65 57.06
CA ILE A 134 -0.55 8.98 58.41
C ILE A 134 0.47 8.54 59.47
N GLN A 135 1.10 7.38 59.31
CA GLN A 135 2.13 6.91 60.22
C GLN A 135 3.39 7.78 60.16
N ILE A 136 3.84 8.19 58.96
CA ILE A 136 4.95 9.14 58.78
C ILE A 136 4.65 10.48 59.48
N HIS A 137 3.47 11.07 59.27
CA HIS A 137 3.09 12.32 59.94
C HIS A 137 3.01 12.17 61.47
N LYS A 138 2.53 11.03 61.98
CA LYS A 138 2.47 10.76 63.42
C LYS A 138 3.87 10.67 64.04
N ASP A 139 4.81 10.03 63.34
CA ASP A 139 6.18 9.87 63.81
C ASP A 139 6.94 11.22 63.73
N GLN A 140 6.68 12.04 62.70
CA GLN A 140 7.14 13.43 62.63
C GLN A 140 6.63 14.28 63.81
N ILE A 141 5.33 14.25 64.09
CA ILE A 141 4.73 14.97 65.24
C ILE A 141 5.32 14.49 66.58
N GLN A 142 5.73 13.23 66.69
CA GLN A 142 6.44 12.76 67.89
C GLN A 142 7.85 13.36 67.99
N VAL A 143 8.62 13.38 66.90
CA VAL A 143 9.95 14.01 66.85
C VAL A 143 9.87 15.52 67.15
N GLU A 144 8.92 16.24 66.56
CA GLU A 144 8.66 17.66 66.83
C GLU A 144 8.42 17.91 68.33
N ARG A 145 7.55 17.11 68.97
CA ARG A 145 7.28 17.18 70.41
C ARG A 145 8.46 16.80 71.29
N GLU A 146 9.40 16.01 70.79
CA GLU A 146 10.64 15.69 71.51
C GLU A 146 11.64 16.85 71.39
N VAL A 147 11.71 17.54 70.24
CA VAL A 147 12.48 18.77 70.04
C VAL A 147 11.92 19.92 70.91
N GLU A 148 10.60 20.15 70.94
CA GLU A 148 9.96 21.14 71.80
C GLU A 148 10.27 20.91 73.30
N LYS A 149 10.29 19.65 73.75
CA LYS A 149 10.69 19.29 75.11
C LYS A 149 12.16 19.57 75.41
N VAL A 150 13.06 19.34 74.45
CA VAL A 150 14.48 19.68 74.62
C VAL A 150 14.66 21.19 74.72
N GLN A 151 14.05 21.96 73.80
CA GLN A 151 14.11 23.43 73.80
C GLN A 151 13.56 24.03 75.10
N THR A 152 12.36 23.62 75.53
CA THR A 152 11.77 24.11 76.79
C THR A 152 12.59 23.73 78.03
N LEU A 153 13.28 22.59 78.02
CA LEU A 153 14.25 22.22 79.07
C LEU A 153 15.56 23.02 79.00
N GLU A 154 15.94 23.56 77.85
CA GLU A 154 17.09 24.45 77.70
C GLU A 154 16.75 25.89 78.12
N ASP A 155 15.58 26.40 77.75
CA ASP A 155 15.05 27.69 78.24
C ASP A 155 14.94 27.70 79.77
N LEU A 156 14.45 26.61 80.38
CA LEU A 156 14.36 26.48 81.84
C LEU A 156 15.74 26.46 82.52
N LYS A 157 16.76 25.83 81.90
CA LYS A 157 18.15 25.87 82.41
C LYS A 157 18.72 27.29 82.32
N LEU A 158 18.49 27.98 81.19
CA LEU A 158 18.95 29.35 80.97
C LEU A 158 18.31 30.32 81.97
N ALA A 159 16.99 30.20 82.21
CA ALA A 159 16.29 30.99 83.21
C ALA A 159 16.83 30.76 84.64
N ALA A 160 17.06 29.50 85.02
CA ALA A 160 17.62 29.16 86.33
C ALA A 160 19.06 29.69 86.53
N GLU A 161 19.87 29.73 85.47
CA GLU A 161 21.22 30.29 85.53
C GLU A 161 21.21 31.83 85.57
N ILE A 162 20.27 32.49 84.88
CA ILE A 162 20.02 33.94 85.04
C ILE A 162 19.59 34.25 86.48
N GLU A 163 18.70 33.45 87.07
CA GLU A 163 18.25 33.63 88.46
C GLU A 163 19.41 33.48 89.47
N ARG A 164 20.31 32.50 89.26
CA ARG A 164 21.55 32.37 90.04
C ARG A 164 22.43 33.61 89.93
N GLN A 165 22.67 34.12 88.72
CA GLN A 165 23.49 35.31 88.53
C GLN A 165 22.87 36.57 89.14
N LEU A 166 21.53 36.67 89.18
CA LEU A 166 20.85 37.75 89.90
C LEU A 166 21.07 37.63 91.41
N LYS A 167 20.86 36.45 92.00
CA LYS A 167 21.09 36.20 93.43
C LYS A 167 22.53 36.47 93.86
N ILE A 168 23.52 36.09 93.05
CA ILE A 168 24.95 36.42 93.30
C ILE A 168 25.17 37.94 93.30
N LYS A 169 24.55 38.68 92.36
CA LYS A 169 24.64 40.15 92.31
C LYS A 169 23.89 40.85 93.45
N GLU A 170 22.83 40.23 93.99
CA GLU A 170 22.11 40.73 95.18
C GLU A 170 22.92 40.53 96.46
N ILE A 171 23.53 39.36 96.64
CA ILE A 171 24.43 39.07 97.76
C ILE A 171 25.62 40.04 97.77
N ALA A 172 26.32 40.21 96.65
CA ALA A 172 27.45 41.14 96.54
C ALA A 172 27.08 42.61 96.79
N ARG A 173 25.83 43.02 96.53
CA ARG A 173 25.32 44.35 96.89
C ARG A 173 25.05 44.47 98.40
N ALA A 174 24.49 43.44 99.01
CA ALA A 174 24.23 43.40 100.45
C ALA A 174 25.54 43.40 101.26
N GLU A 175 26.53 42.61 100.84
CA GLU A 175 27.88 42.59 101.40
C GLU A 175 28.53 43.98 101.34
N LYS A 176 28.51 44.65 100.18
CA LYS A 176 29.05 46.00 100.04
C LYS A 176 28.35 47.04 100.93
N MET A 177 27.02 47.00 101.05
CA MET A 177 26.32 47.90 101.99
C MET A 177 26.65 47.58 103.45
N HIS A 178 26.90 46.31 103.78
CA HIS A 178 27.34 45.92 105.13
C HIS A 178 28.75 46.43 105.45
N GLU A 179 29.68 46.41 104.48
CA GLU A 179 31.00 47.05 104.62
C GLU A 179 30.88 48.57 104.80
N GLU A 180 30.05 49.23 103.99
CA GLU A 180 29.82 50.69 104.09
C GLU A 180 29.22 51.09 105.45
N LEU A 181 28.23 50.34 105.96
CA LEU A 181 27.64 50.56 107.29
C LEU A 181 28.63 50.27 108.43
N TYR A 182 29.43 49.21 108.32
CA TYR A 182 30.44 48.86 109.33
C TYR A 182 31.53 49.93 109.43
N ASN A 183 32.00 50.46 108.29
CA ASN A 183 32.93 51.58 108.25
C ASN A 183 32.32 52.86 108.84
N GLY A 184 31.02 53.12 108.61
CA GLY A 184 30.29 54.20 109.26
C GLY A 184 30.26 54.08 110.79
N MET A 185 29.97 52.88 111.32
CA MET A 185 29.96 52.63 112.77
C MET A 185 31.33 52.85 113.43
N LEU A 186 32.43 52.54 112.74
CA LEU A 186 33.78 52.80 113.23
C LEU A 186 34.09 54.30 113.31
N PHE A 187 33.56 55.10 112.39
CA PHE A 187 33.69 56.57 112.41
C PHE A 187 32.90 57.20 113.57
N ASP A 188 31.63 56.80 113.70
CA ASP A 188 30.73 57.19 114.79
C ASP A 188 31.31 56.92 116.19
N ALA A 189 31.99 55.77 116.34
CA ALA A 189 32.62 55.38 117.60
C ALA A 189 33.81 56.29 117.96
N ALA A 190 34.63 56.66 116.97
CA ALA A 190 35.76 57.56 117.16
C ALA A 190 35.30 58.99 117.53
N GLU A 191 34.22 59.49 116.93
CA GLU A 191 33.67 60.81 117.24
C GLU A 191 33.06 60.87 118.65
N LYS A 192 32.29 59.84 119.05
CA LYS A 192 31.73 59.73 120.41
C LYS A 192 32.81 59.64 121.49
N GLN A 193 33.92 58.95 121.21
CA GLN A 193 35.06 58.90 122.14
C GLN A 193 35.71 60.27 122.33
N ARG A 194 35.76 61.12 121.29
CA ARG A 194 36.27 62.49 121.39
C ARG A 194 35.40 63.40 122.27
N LEU A 195 34.08 63.29 122.14
CA LEU A 195 33.12 64.07 122.93
C LEU A 195 33.09 63.68 124.43
N ALA A 196 33.38 62.42 124.74
CA ALA A 196 33.40 61.92 126.12
C ALA A 196 34.52 62.51 126.99
N ASP A 197 35.64 62.93 126.38
CA ASP A 197 36.74 63.59 127.09
C ASP A 197 36.51 65.09 127.29
N GLU A 198 35.67 65.73 126.46
CA GLU A 198 35.31 67.15 126.59
C GLU A 198 34.36 67.40 127.79
N PHE A 199 33.44 66.48 128.11
CA PHE A 199 32.43 66.64 129.17
C PHE A 199 32.94 66.59 130.63
N ARG A 200 34.16 66.09 130.88
CA ARG A 200 34.64 65.77 132.24
C ARG A 200 34.98 66.96 133.15
N GLN A 201 34.81 68.20 132.70
CA GLN A 201 35.27 69.39 133.44
C GLN A 201 34.18 70.20 134.17
N GLU A 202 32.88 69.96 133.92
CA GLU A 202 31.82 70.90 134.36
C GLU A 202 30.98 70.48 135.59
N GLU A 203 30.90 69.19 135.95
CA GLU A 203 29.87 68.69 136.90
C GLU A 203 30.05 69.09 138.39
N LEU A 204 31.17 69.70 138.80
CA LEU A 204 31.56 69.79 140.22
C LEU A 204 30.75 70.78 141.10
N ASN A 205 29.86 71.62 140.53
CA ASN A 205 29.47 72.89 141.17
C ASN A 205 27.98 73.10 141.55
N LEU A 206 27.07 72.14 141.35
CA LEU A 206 25.61 72.39 141.45
C LEU A 206 24.83 71.65 142.56
N GLU A 207 25.36 70.57 143.13
CA GLU A 207 24.56 69.64 143.96
C GLU A 207 24.61 69.96 145.47
N LYS A 208 23.94 71.03 145.93
CA LYS A 208 23.97 71.40 147.36
C LYS A 208 22.77 72.13 147.99
N LYS A 209 21.56 72.10 147.40
CA LYS A 209 20.36 72.72 148.00
C LYS A 209 19.06 71.92 147.87
N MET A 210 18.50 71.60 149.05
CA MET A 210 17.08 71.42 149.37
C MET A 210 16.37 70.10 148.98
N VAL A 211 16.52 69.13 149.89
CA VAL A 211 15.48 68.15 150.27
C VAL A 211 14.77 68.69 151.52
N SER A 212 13.52 68.24 151.80
CA SER A 212 12.69 68.57 153.00
C SER A 212 12.22 70.04 153.11
N GLU A 213 11.16 70.42 153.84
CA GLU A 213 10.13 69.69 154.62
C GLU A 213 8.72 70.06 154.09
N ALA A 214 7.61 69.30 154.15
CA ALA A 214 7.19 68.07 154.84
C ALA A 214 6.35 68.23 156.14
N ILE A 215 5.18 67.57 156.14
CA ILE A 215 4.35 67.12 157.30
C ILE A 215 3.81 68.20 158.27
N ALA A 216 2.59 68.67 157.98
CA ALA A 216 1.62 69.36 158.87
C ALA A 216 0.26 69.45 158.13
N GLU A 217 -0.95 69.40 158.71
CA GLU A 217 -1.52 68.84 159.96
C GLU A 217 -2.90 68.23 159.59
N ALA A 218 -3.54 67.25 160.25
CA ALA A 218 -3.58 66.75 161.64
C ALA A 218 -4.77 67.26 162.53
N MET A 219 -6.00 66.89 162.13
CA MET A 219 -7.16 66.54 163.00
C MET A 219 -7.76 67.59 163.99
N ALA A 220 -8.95 68.12 163.65
CA ALA A 220 -9.94 68.65 164.62
C ALA A 220 -11.37 68.16 164.29
N PHE A 221 -12.31 68.21 165.24
CA PHE A 221 -13.25 67.08 165.44
C PHE A 221 -14.70 67.42 165.87
N ARG A 222 -15.65 66.95 165.05
CA ARG A 222 -16.94 66.29 165.44
C ARG A 222 -18.02 66.99 166.30
N GLN A 223 -17.97 68.29 166.63
CA GLN A 223 -19.16 68.94 167.24
C GLN A 223 -20.20 69.44 166.22
N GLN A 224 -19.81 69.65 164.96
CA GLN A 224 -20.63 70.25 163.90
C GLN A 224 -21.59 69.28 163.18
N GLN A 225 -21.76 68.04 163.67
CA GLN A 225 -22.52 67.00 162.95
C GLN A 225 -24.05 67.11 163.10
N ILE A 226 -24.56 67.85 164.08
CA ILE A 226 -26.00 67.89 164.39
C ILE A 226 -26.77 68.84 163.44
N ASP A 227 -26.29 70.07 163.25
CA ASP A 227 -26.97 71.09 162.43
C ASP A 227 -26.99 70.75 160.92
N GLN A 228 -26.01 69.96 160.46
CA GLN A 228 -25.90 69.55 159.06
C GLN A 228 -26.96 68.55 158.60
N TYR A 229 -27.72 67.92 159.50
CA TYR A 229 -28.70 66.90 159.10
C TYR A 229 -29.94 67.54 158.47
N ASN A 230 -30.47 68.60 159.07
CA ASN A 230 -31.70 69.26 158.62
C ASN A 230 -31.55 69.98 157.28
N THR A 231 -30.34 70.46 156.94
CA THR A 231 -30.06 71.11 155.64
C THR A 231 -29.93 70.13 154.47
N LYS A 232 -29.65 68.84 154.72
CA LYS A 232 -29.46 67.82 153.66
C LYS A 232 -30.78 67.35 153.07
N VAL A 233 -31.85 67.25 153.87
CA VAL A 233 -33.17 66.78 153.42
C VAL A 233 -33.79 67.70 152.37
N VAL A 234 -33.66 69.03 152.54
CA VAL A 234 -34.23 70.01 151.61
C VAL A 234 -33.53 69.97 150.24
N LYS A 235 -32.18 69.93 150.21
CA LYS A 235 -31.41 69.86 148.95
C LYS A 235 -31.69 68.59 148.15
N ALA A 236 -31.78 67.43 148.83
CA ALA A 236 -32.08 66.16 148.17
C ALA A 236 -33.45 66.14 147.46
N THR A 237 -34.40 67.00 147.87
CA THR A 237 -35.72 67.11 147.20
C THR A 237 -35.74 68.06 146.00
N THR A 238 -34.84 69.04 145.91
CA THR A 238 -34.72 69.91 144.73
C THR A 238 -33.91 69.23 143.62
N GLU A 239 -32.73 68.70 143.96
CA GLU A 239 -31.80 68.07 143.02
C GLU A 239 -32.45 66.90 142.24
N ARG A 240 -33.34 66.15 142.89
CA ARG A 240 -34.06 65.02 142.29
C ARG A 240 -35.04 65.44 141.17
N ARG A 241 -35.63 66.64 141.22
CA ARG A 241 -36.54 67.14 140.16
C ARG A 241 -35.78 67.59 138.91
N GLU A 242 -34.64 68.25 139.11
CA GLU A 242 -33.82 68.77 138.02
C GLU A 242 -33.19 67.62 137.21
N PHE A 243 -32.76 66.56 137.89
CA PHE A 243 -32.22 65.35 137.25
C PHE A 243 -33.25 64.63 136.35
N GLU A 244 -34.53 64.56 136.75
CA GLU A 244 -35.58 63.96 135.93
C GLU A 244 -35.90 64.78 134.67
N GLN A 245 -35.86 66.12 134.74
CA GLN A 245 -36.04 66.99 133.58
C GLN A 245 -34.88 66.88 132.59
N GLN A 246 -33.63 66.91 133.06
CA GLN A 246 -32.45 66.70 132.20
C GLN A 246 -32.48 65.33 131.51
N ARG A 247 -32.87 64.28 132.22
CA ARG A 247 -33.01 62.92 131.67
C ARG A 247 -34.07 62.81 130.58
N GLN A 248 -35.15 63.59 130.63
CA GLN A 248 -36.15 63.66 129.56
C GLN A 248 -35.62 64.41 128.32
N GLN A 249 -34.90 65.52 128.50
CA GLN A 249 -34.28 66.25 127.39
C GLN A 249 -33.21 65.42 126.66
N LEU A 250 -32.37 64.69 127.40
CA LEU A 250 -31.36 63.80 126.81
C LEU A 250 -31.99 62.72 125.92
N LYS A 251 -33.08 62.08 126.37
CA LYS A 251 -33.84 61.12 125.54
C LYS A 251 -34.43 61.76 124.29
N ALA A 252 -34.99 62.96 124.39
CA ALA A 252 -35.56 63.67 123.24
C ALA A 252 -34.49 64.05 122.19
N ASN A 253 -33.26 64.35 122.63
CA ASN A 253 -32.14 64.63 121.75
C ASN A 253 -31.55 63.36 121.11
N GLN A 254 -31.47 62.25 121.85
CA GLN A 254 -31.08 60.94 121.29
C GLN A 254 -32.03 60.49 120.17
N LEU A 255 -33.34 60.57 120.38
CA LEU A 255 -34.34 60.18 119.37
C LEU A 255 -34.23 61.02 118.07
N LYS A 256 -33.81 62.29 118.17
CA LYS A 256 -33.56 63.14 116.99
C LYS A 256 -32.30 62.72 116.24
N LEU A 257 -31.21 62.42 116.96
CA LEU A 257 -29.98 61.89 116.36
C LEU A 257 -30.23 60.58 115.62
N GLU A 258 -30.97 59.65 116.23
CA GLU A 258 -31.38 58.38 115.59
C GLU A 258 -32.18 58.62 114.29
N GLN A 259 -33.10 59.60 114.28
CA GLN A 259 -33.85 59.99 113.08
C GLN A 259 -32.98 60.65 112.00
N GLU A 260 -32.01 61.48 112.37
CA GLU A 260 -31.05 62.07 111.44
C GLU A 260 -30.09 61.03 110.85
N GLU A 261 -29.61 60.07 111.64
CA GLU A 261 -28.77 58.98 111.15
C GLU A 261 -29.54 58.05 110.20
N LEU A 262 -30.77 57.68 110.55
CA LEU A 262 -31.66 56.93 109.65
C LEU A 262 -31.93 57.69 108.34
N TYR A 263 -32.08 59.01 108.38
CA TYR A 263 -32.24 59.83 107.17
C TYR A 263 -30.98 59.80 106.30
N ARG A 264 -29.78 59.93 106.89
CA ARG A 264 -28.49 59.84 106.17
C ARG A 264 -28.26 58.46 105.56
N ILE A 265 -28.60 57.38 106.27
CA ILE A 265 -28.54 55.99 105.75
C ILE A 265 -29.46 55.85 104.53
N ASN A 266 -30.70 56.34 104.61
CA ASN A 266 -31.64 56.32 103.49
C ASN A 266 -31.18 57.14 102.28
N GLN A 267 -30.46 58.26 102.49
CA GLN A 267 -29.85 59.02 101.39
C GLN A 267 -28.72 58.21 100.72
N TYR A 268 -27.82 57.61 101.50
CA TYR A 268 -26.71 56.81 100.99
C TYR A 268 -27.18 55.56 100.23
N GLN A 269 -28.24 54.89 100.70
CA GLN A 269 -28.86 53.76 99.98
C GLN A 269 -29.44 54.21 98.62
N LYS A 270 -30.16 55.34 98.57
CA LYS A 270 -30.67 55.90 97.30
C LYS A 270 -29.54 56.26 96.32
N GLU A 271 -28.38 56.67 96.81
CA GLU A 271 -27.20 56.87 95.96
C GLU A 271 -26.61 55.55 95.44
N GLN A 272 -26.53 54.50 96.26
CA GLN A 272 -26.11 53.17 95.81
C GLN A 272 -27.07 52.62 94.74
N ASP A 273 -28.39 52.69 94.97
CA ASP A 273 -29.40 52.26 94.00
C ASP A 273 -29.26 52.99 92.66
N GLN A 274 -28.98 54.30 92.67
CA GLN A 274 -28.73 55.07 91.45
C GLN A 274 -27.41 54.67 90.75
N ARG A 275 -26.36 54.38 91.52
CA ARG A 275 -25.07 53.90 90.96
C ARG A 275 -25.25 52.51 90.33
N ASP A 276 -26.01 51.63 90.96
CA ASP A 276 -26.29 50.28 90.44
C ASP A 276 -27.25 50.27 89.26
N LYS A 277 -28.24 51.17 89.24
CA LYS A 277 -29.06 51.38 88.05
C LYS A 277 -28.20 51.84 86.86
N LYS A 278 -27.32 52.84 87.06
CA LYS A 278 -26.36 53.29 86.04
C LYS A 278 -25.38 52.20 85.60
N ARG A 279 -24.94 51.32 86.51
CA ARG A 279 -24.12 50.14 86.17
C ARG A 279 -24.89 49.17 85.26
N LYS A 280 -26.17 48.88 85.55
CA LYS A 280 -27.04 48.02 84.72
C LYS A 280 -27.35 48.65 83.36
N GLU A 281 -27.66 49.95 83.32
CA GLU A 281 -27.88 50.71 82.07
C GLU A 281 -26.61 50.71 81.19
N MET A 282 -25.42 50.88 81.76
CA MET A 282 -24.14 50.76 81.04
C MET A 282 -23.88 49.33 80.54
N GLN A 283 -24.25 48.31 81.32
CA GLN A 283 -24.10 46.90 80.91
C GLN A 283 -25.00 46.55 79.72
N GLN A 284 -26.25 47.02 79.73
CA GLN A 284 -27.19 46.87 78.61
C GLN A 284 -26.68 47.59 77.34
N PHE A 285 -26.14 48.81 77.47
CA PHE A 285 -25.52 49.52 76.35
C PHE A 285 -24.32 48.76 75.75
N ARG A 286 -23.49 48.13 76.59
CA ARG A 286 -22.39 47.27 76.14
C ARG A 286 -22.87 46.00 75.44
N GLN A 287 -23.98 45.40 75.89
CA GLN A 287 -24.59 44.24 75.22
C GLN A 287 -25.10 44.62 73.83
N LEU A 288 -25.88 45.70 73.71
CA LEU A 288 -26.35 46.19 72.41
C LEU A 288 -25.18 46.47 71.45
N ALA A 289 -24.10 47.11 71.90
CA ALA A 289 -22.92 47.36 71.08
C ALA A 289 -22.16 46.07 70.66
N PHE A 290 -22.26 44.99 71.45
CA PHE A 290 -21.70 43.68 71.14
C PHE A 290 -22.58 42.91 70.14
N ASP A 291 -23.90 42.94 70.30
CA ASP A 291 -24.85 42.35 69.35
C ASP A 291 -24.74 43.03 67.97
N ASP A 292 -24.54 44.35 67.96
CA ASP A 292 -24.27 45.14 66.76
C ASP A 292 -22.95 44.73 66.07
N LEU A 293 -21.94 44.34 66.83
CA LEU A 293 -20.68 43.78 66.32
C LEU A 293 -20.88 42.38 65.74
N LEU A 294 -21.63 41.52 66.41
CA LEU A 294 -21.97 40.18 65.92
C LEU A 294 -22.77 40.24 64.61
N ASN A 295 -23.73 41.16 64.49
CA ASN A 295 -24.49 41.41 63.25
C ASN A 295 -23.59 41.89 62.09
N LYS A 296 -22.59 42.73 62.38
CA LYS A 296 -21.56 43.16 61.40
C LYS A 296 -20.65 41.99 60.98
N ILE A 297 -20.28 41.10 61.90
CA ILE A 297 -19.52 39.88 61.58
C ILE A 297 -20.35 38.91 60.73
N ALA A 298 -21.61 38.65 61.11
CA ALA A 298 -22.51 37.75 60.39
C ALA A 298 -22.78 38.23 58.95
N THR A 299 -22.98 39.53 58.75
CA THR A 299 -23.14 40.11 57.40
C THR A 299 -21.86 40.06 56.58
N GLN A 300 -20.68 40.26 57.17
CA GLN A 300 -19.39 40.07 56.48
C GLN A 300 -19.13 38.61 56.11
N LEU A 301 -19.49 37.65 56.97
CA LEU A 301 -19.39 36.21 56.68
C LEU A 301 -20.31 35.83 55.51
N LYS A 302 -21.58 36.26 55.53
CA LYS A 302 -22.51 36.04 54.41
C LYS A 302 -21.99 36.66 53.11
N GLN A 303 -21.45 37.88 53.14
CA GLN A 303 -20.82 38.51 51.96
C GLN A 303 -19.57 37.77 51.45
N ARG A 304 -18.86 37.01 52.29
CA ARG A 304 -17.77 36.11 51.86
C ARG A 304 -18.33 34.84 51.23
N GLU A 305 -19.35 34.24 51.83
CA GLU A 305 -20.04 33.06 51.31
C GLU A 305 -20.68 33.33 49.93
N ASP A 306 -21.41 34.43 49.77
CA ASP A 306 -21.98 34.89 48.50
C ASP A 306 -20.89 35.09 47.41
N LYS A 307 -19.68 35.50 47.79
CA LYS A 307 -18.53 35.64 46.87
C LYS A 307 -17.91 34.30 46.51
N ILE A 308 -17.77 33.38 47.47
CA ILE A 308 -17.28 32.02 47.24
C ILE A 308 -18.24 31.27 46.29
N ASN A 309 -19.55 31.36 46.53
CA ASN A 309 -20.57 30.73 45.70
C ASN A 309 -20.55 31.27 44.26
N LYS A 310 -20.37 32.58 44.07
CA LYS A 310 -20.19 33.20 42.73
C LYS A 310 -18.89 32.75 42.05
N MET A 311 -17.79 32.66 42.77
CA MET A 311 -16.52 32.13 42.24
C MET A 311 -16.62 30.65 41.86
N GLN A 312 -17.39 29.85 42.60
CA GLN A 312 -17.66 28.45 42.27
C GLN A 312 -18.55 28.31 41.04
N ALA A 313 -19.62 29.11 40.93
CA ALA A 313 -20.49 29.13 39.74
C ALA A 313 -19.70 29.48 38.46
N LEU A 314 -18.91 30.56 38.49
CA LEU A 314 -18.04 30.93 37.35
C LEU A 314 -17.01 29.85 37.02
N ARG A 315 -16.48 29.14 38.02
CA ARG A 315 -15.56 28.01 37.80
C ARG A 315 -16.25 26.83 37.10
N ILE A 316 -17.50 26.54 37.45
CA ILE A 316 -18.30 25.49 36.80
C ILE A 316 -18.60 25.90 35.36
N GLU A 317 -19.07 27.12 35.12
CA GLU A 317 -19.36 27.66 33.78
C GLU A 317 -18.14 27.63 32.85
N ILE A 318 -16.95 28.01 33.35
CA ILE A 318 -15.68 27.90 32.60
C ILE A 318 -15.30 26.44 32.33
N GLN A 319 -15.56 25.52 33.27
CA GLN A 319 -15.29 24.09 33.07
C GLN A 319 -16.23 23.48 32.02
N GLU A 320 -17.54 23.77 32.10
CA GLU A 320 -18.54 23.32 31.13
C GLU A 320 -18.23 23.86 29.71
N PHE A 321 -17.79 25.11 29.59
CA PHE A 321 -17.32 25.68 28.34
C PHE A 321 -16.12 24.92 27.76
N LEU A 322 -15.09 24.68 28.57
CA LEU A 322 -13.86 23.98 28.14
C LEU A 322 -14.09 22.48 27.85
N GLU A 323 -15.06 21.84 28.50
CA GLU A 323 -15.49 20.49 28.18
C GLU A 323 -16.31 20.45 26.89
N GLY A 324 -17.16 21.47 26.65
CA GLY A 324 -17.90 21.67 25.41
C GLY A 324 -17.02 21.96 24.18
N GLU A 325 -15.93 22.72 24.32
CA GLU A 325 -14.95 22.88 23.25
C GLU A 325 -14.23 21.57 22.92
N LYS A 326 -13.76 20.84 23.93
CA LYS A 326 -13.12 19.52 23.75
C LYS A 326 -14.06 18.48 23.15
N LEU A 327 -15.36 18.59 23.39
CA LEU A 327 -16.37 17.75 22.72
C LEU A 327 -16.42 18.08 21.22
N LYS A 328 -16.53 19.36 20.86
CA LYS A 328 -16.56 19.82 19.46
C LYS A 328 -15.27 19.48 18.71
N GLU A 329 -14.10 19.59 19.34
CA GLU A 329 -12.82 19.16 18.76
C GLU A 329 -12.82 17.66 18.43
N ARG A 330 -13.34 16.82 19.34
CA ARG A 330 -13.47 15.37 19.11
C ARG A 330 -14.47 15.04 18.02
N GLU A 331 -15.64 15.68 18.02
CA GLU A 331 -16.66 15.50 17.00
C GLU A 331 -16.14 15.93 15.61
N ALA A 332 -15.41 17.05 15.53
CA ALA A 332 -14.76 17.50 14.30
C ALA A 332 -13.67 16.52 13.83
N ALA A 333 -12.83 16.02 14.75
CA ALA A 333 -11.80 15.03 14.43
C ALA A 333 -12.40 13.69 13.95
N GLU A 334 -13.46 13.21 14.58
CA GLU A 334 -14.21 12.03 14.10
C GLU A 334 -14.83 12.28 12.72
N LEU A 335 -15.42 13.46 12.49
CA LEU A 335 -16.04 13.79 11.20
C LEU A 335 -14.98 13.88 10.09
N MET A 336 -13.80 14.44 10.36
CA MET A 336 -12.65 14.41 9.44
C MET A 336 -12.16 12.97 9.18
N GLN A 337 -12.09 12.10 10.19
CA GLN A 337 -11.73 10.69 9.98
C GLN A 337 -12.78 9.96 9.13
N ARG A 338 -14.08 10.16 9.38
CA ARG A 338 -15.17 9.57 8.59
C ARG A 338 -15.13 10.05 7.13
N ALA A 339 -14.91 11.35 6.91
CA ALA A 339 -14.76 11.92 5.57
C ALA A 339 -13.53 11.35 4.83
N ARG A 340 -12.40 11.19 5.53
CA ARG A 340 -11.20 10.53 4.97
C ARG A 340 -11.46 9.08 4.59
N ILE A 341 -12.08 8.29 5.48
CA ILE A 341 -12.43 6.88 5.19
C ILE A 341 -13.38 6.77 4.00
N GLN A 342 -14.33 7.70 3.84
CA GLN A 342 -15.19 7.78 2.66
C GLN A 342 -14.41 8.12 1.39
N GLN A 343 -13.47 9.08 1.45
CA GLN A 343 -12.61 9.44 0.32
C GLN A 343 -11.69 8.29 -0.09
N ASP A 344 -11.03 7.62 0.88
CA ASP A 344 -10.17 6.46 0.67
C ASP A 344 -10.97 5.30 0.02
N LEU A 345 -12.22 5.07 0.45
CA LEU A 345 -13.13 4.08 -0.15
C LEU A 345 -13.53 4.44 -1.59
N ILE A 346 -13.89 5.70 -1.86
CA ILE A 346 -14.22 6.17 -3.21
C ILE A 346 -13.01 6.03 -4.15
N GLN A 347 -11.82 6.38 -3.67
CA GLN A 347 -10.58 6.21 -4.44
C GLN A 347 -10.27 4.72 -4.70
N ALA A 348 -10.46 3.84 -3.71
CA ALA A 348 -10.33 2.40 -3.90
C ALA A 348 -11.34 1.84 -4.93
N MET A 349 -12.58 2.31 -4.93
CA MET A 349 -13.59 1.94 -5.93
C MET A 349 -13.21 2.42 -7.34
N HIS A 350 -12.74 3.65 -7.49
CA HIS A 350 -12.28 4.16 -8.80
C HIS A 350 -11.03 3.42 -9.30
N ASN A 351 -10.06 3.14 -8.42
CA ASN A 351 -8.89 2.33 -8.76
C ASN A 351 -9.30 0.92 -9.23
N GLN A 352 -10.25 0.27 -8.54
CA GLN A 352 -10.77 -1.04 -8.95
C GLN A 352 -11.55 -0.98 -10.28
N GLN A 353 -12.30 0.09 -10.55
CA GLN A 353 -12.95 0.30 -11.85
C GLN A 353 -11.92 0.47 -12.97
N ALA A 354 -10.87 1.26 -12.75
CA ALA A 354 -9.78 1.46 -13.71
C ALA A 354 -8.99 0.16 -13.97
N GLU A 355 -8.70 -0.62 -12.93
CA GLU A 355 -8.02 -1.93 -13.04
C GLU A 355 -8.87 -2.93 -13.85
N ARG A 356 -10.18 -2.98 -13.64
CA ARG A 356 -11.10 -3.82 -14.43
C ARG A 356 -11.16 -3.37 -15.89
N ALA A 357 -11.27 -2.07 -16.13
CA ALA A 357 -11.30 -1.52 -17.49
C ALA A 357 -9.97 -1.76 -18.25
N GLY A 358 -8.83 -1.65 -17.57
CA GLY A 358 -7.52 -1.98 -18.12
C GLY A 358 -7.42 -3.46 -18.52
N LYS A 359 -7.79 -4.38 -17.62
CA LYS A 359 -7.82 -5.82 -17.91
C LYS A 359 -8.80 -6.16 -19.03
N GLU A 360 -9.96 -5.51 -19.10
CA GLU A 360 -10.90 -5.71 -20.20
C GLU A 360 -10.33 -5.22 -21.54
N ALA A 361 -9.57 -4.12 -21.55
CA ALA A 361 -8.85 -3.67 -22.74
C ALA A 361 -7.75 -4.67 -23.16
N GLU A 362 -6.93 -5.15 -22.22
CA GLU A 362 -5.91 -6.20 -22.46
C GLU A 362 -6.54 -7.48 -23.06
N TYR A 363 -7.69 -7.92 -22.54
CA TYR A 363 -8.42 -9.07 -23.09
C TYR A 363 -8.97 -8.81 -24.50
N ARG A 364 -9.45 -7.60 -24.79
CA ARG A 364 -9.92 -7.22 -26.14
C ARG A 364 -8.77 -7.17 -27.15
N GLU A 365 -7.63 -6.58 -26.79
CA GLU A 365 -6.43 -6.55 -27.62
C GLU A 365 -5.92 -7.98 -27.90
N TYR A 366 -5.92 -8.86 -26.88
CA TYR A 366 -5.58 -10.26 -27.02
C TYR A 366 -6.54 -11.03 -27.95
N GLU A 367 -7.85 -10.80 -27.81
CA GLU A 367 -8.85 -11.37 -28.73
C GLU A 367 -8.68 -10.88 -30.17
N GLU A 368 -8.45 -9.58 -30.39
CA GLU A 368 -8.24 -9.01 -31.72
C GLU A 368 -6.94 -9.51 -32.36
N PHE A 369 -5.86 -9.64 -31.58
CA PHE A 369 -4.62 -10.27 -32.03
C PHE A 369 -4.85 -11.70 -32.52
N HIS A 370 -5.60 -12.53 -31.78
CA HIS A 370 -5.94 -13.89 -32.20
C HIS A 370 -6.86 -13.94 -33.42
N LYS A 371 -7.90 -13.09 -33.48
CA LYS A 371 -8.78 -12.96 -34.66
C LYS A 371 -7.96 -12.61 -35.91
N ASN A 372 -7.02 -11.68 -35.78
CA ASN A 372 -6.10 -11.29 -36.85
C ASN A 372 -5.13 -12.42 -37.25
N GLN A 373 -4.61 -13.21 -36.30
CA GLN A 373 -3.83 -14.42 -36.64
C GLN A 373 -4.64 -15.44 -37.44
N VAL A 374 -5.89 -15.73 -37.06
CA VAL A 374 -6.75 -16.67 -37.79
C VAL A 374 -7.07 -16.15 -39.19
N ILE A 375 -7.34 -14.85 -39.35
CA ILE A 375 -7.55 -14.21 -40.66
C ILE A 375 -6.28 -14.27 -41.52
N ALA A 376 -5.10 -14.04 -40.94
CA ALA A 376 -3.82 -14.13 -41.66
C ALA A 376 -3.50 -15.57 -42.11
N ALA A 377 -3.72 -16.56 -41.23
CA ALA A 377 -3.56 -17.98 -41.57
C ALA A 377 -4.54 -18.42 -42.68
N TYR A 378 -5.79 -17.95 -42.62
CA TYR A 378 -6.79 -18.23 -43.65
C TYR A 378 -6.41 -17.60 -45.01
N ARG A 379 -5.97 -16.34 -45.03
CA ARG A 379 -5.45 -15.69 -46.24
C ARG A 379 -4.27 -16.45 -46.84
N HIS A 380 -3.30 -16.84 -46.01
CA HIS A 380 -2.15 -17.61 -46.47
C HIS A 380 -2.57 -18.99 -47.03
N SER A 381 -3.56 -19.65 -46.41
CA SER A 381 -4.11 -20.89 -46.95
C SER A 381 -4.80 -20.70 -48.30
N GLN A 382 -5.53 -19.59 -48.51
CA GLN A 382 -6.11 -19.26 -49.81
C GLN A 382 -5.04 -18.92 -50.86
N GLU A 383 -3.95 -18.25 -50.49
CA GLU A 383 -2.82 -17.98 -51.40
C GLU A 383 -2.14 -19.27 -51.87
N LEU A 384 -1.94 -20.23 -50.96
CA LEU A 384 -1.39 -21.54 -51.26
C LEU A 384 -2.33 -22.36 -52.15
N GLU A 385 -3.63 -22.38 -51.86
CA GLU A 385 -4.63 -23.06 -52.71
C GLU A 385 -4.71 -22.43 -54.10
N ALA A 386 -4.75 -21.09 -54.19
CA ALA A 386 -4.78 -20.38 -55.46
C ALA A 386 -3.49 -20.57 -56.27
N LYS A 387 -2.34 -20.75 -55.63
CA LYS A 387 -1.08 -21.13 -56.28
C LYS A 387 -1.16 -22.58 -56.81
N ALA A 388 -1.51 -23.54 -55.97
CA ALA A 388 -1.63 -24.94 -56.35
C ALA A 388 -2.66 -25.13 -57.48
N GLU A 389 -3.76 -24.37 -57.48
CA GLU A 389 -4.76 -24.40 -58.54
C GLU A 389 -4.25 -23.83 -59.88
N ARG A 390 -3.39 -22.80 -59.85
CA ARG A 390 -2.68 -22.33 -61.07
C ARG A 390 -1.73 -23.41 -61.59
N GLU A 391 -0.96 -24.04 -60.71
CA GLU A 391 -0.02 -25.11 -61.07
C GLU A 391 -0.75 -26.34 -61.64
N ARG A 392 -1.89 -26.74 -61.06
CA ARG A 392 -2.77 -27.79 -61.64
C ARG A 392 -3.29 -27.41 -63.03
N ARG A 393 -3.79 -26.18 -63.21
CA ARG A 393 -4.30 -25.70 -64.50
C ARG A 393 -3.20 -25.62 -65.56
N GLN A 394 -2.00 -25.20 -65.17
CA GLN A 394 -0.84 -25.17 -66.06
C GLN A 394 -0.44 -26.60 -66.47
N MET A 395 -0.28 -27.53 -65.53
CA MET A 395 0.01 -28.95 -65.83
C MET A 395 -1.01 -29.58 -66.79
N VAL A 396 -2.31 -29.24 -66.64
CA VAL A 396 -3.37 -29.72 -67.55
C VAL A 396 -3.31 -29.04 -68.93
N ALA A 397 -2.94 -27.76 -68.99
CA ALA A 397 -2.76 -27.04 -70.25
C ALA A 397 -1.52 -27.55 -71.02
N ASP A 398 -0.39 -27.70 -70.34
CA ASP A 398 0.88 -28.19 -70.89
C ASP A 398 0.72 -29.64 -71.39
N TYR A 399 0.05 -30.51 -70.62
CA TYR A 399 -0.29 -31.87 -71.06
C TYR A 399 -1.23 -31.87 -72.26
N ARG A 400 -2.25 -31.00 -72.27
CA ARG A 400 -3.14 -30.85 -73.43
C ARG A 400 -2.37 -30.41 -74.68
N GLU A 401 -1.47 -29.44 -74.58
CA GLU A 401 -0.66 -28.97 -75.71
C GLU A 401 0.23 -30.10 -76.26
N GLN A 402 0.79 -30.95 -75.38
CA GLN A 402 1.53 -32.14 -75.79
C GLN A 402 0.64 -33.15 -76.54
N MET A 403 -0.58 -33.39 -76.07
CA MET A 403 -1.53 -34.30 -76.72
C MET A 403 -2.06 -33.74 -78.05
N ASP A 404 -2.39 -32.44 -78.11
CA ASP A 404 -2.84 -31.77 -79.34
C ASP A 404 -1.70 -31.81 -80.39
N LYS A 405 -0.43 -31.59 -80.01
CA LYS A 405 0.75 -31.77 -80.88
C LYS A 405 0.95 -33.21 -81.37
N GLN A 406 0.72 -34.23 -80.53
CA GLN A 406 0.77 -35.63 -80.96
C GLN A 406 -0.33 -35.94 -81.99
N LEU A 407 -1.53 -35.39 -81.80
CA LEU A 407 -2.64 -35.53 -82.75
C LEU A 407 -2.39 -34.79 -84.07
N GLU A 408 -1.68 -33.66 -84.04
CA GLU A 408 -1.24 -32.96 -85.25
C GLU A 408 -0.18 -33.75 -86.01
N LEU A 409 0.86 -34.27 -85.34
CA LEU A 409 1.86 -35.16 -85.96
C LEU A 409 1.21 -36.41 -86.59
N GLN A 410 0.24 -37.03 -85.91
CA GLN A 410 -0.53 -38.16 -86.46
C GLN A 410 -1.48 -37.77 -87.61
N ARG A 411 -1.82 -36.50 -87.79
CA ARG A 411 -2.55 -36.02 -88.97
C ARG A 411 -1.59 -35.75 -90.12
N GLU A 412 -0.44 -35.13 -89.85
CA GLU A 412 0.60 -34.89 -90.84
C GLU A 412 1.14 -36.21 -91.43
N GLN A 413 1.43 -37.20 -90.58
CA GLN A 413 1.85 -38.54 -91.01
C GLN A 413 0.81 -39.18 -91.93
N ARG A 414 -0.47 -39.23 -91.55
CA ARG A 414 -1.53 -39.78 -92.42
C ARG A 414 -1.75 -38.98 -93.70
N MET A 415 -1.58 -37.66 -93.67
CA MET A 415 -1.63 -36.83 -94.89
C MET A 415 -0.45 -37.11 -95.83
N GLN A 416 0.72 -37.45 -95.29
CA GLN A 416 1.89 -37.89 -96.07
C GLN A 416 1.67 -39.31 -96.62
N GLU A 417 1.22 -40.26 -95.80
CA GLU A 417 0.85 -41.62 -96.21
C GLU A 417 -0.24 -41.62 -97.30
N GLU A 418 -1.31 -40.84 -97.16
CA GLU A 418 -2.33 -40.67 -98.20
C GLU A 418 -1.77 -40.04 -99.49
N ALA A 419 -0.84 -39.09 -99.38
CA ALA A 419 -0.19 -38.50 -100.55
C ALA A 419 0.72 -39.49 -101.27
N GLU A 420 1.46 -40.32 -100.53
CA GLU A 420 2.30 -41.40 -101.07
C GLU A 420 1.45 -42.51 -101.70
N ILE A 421 0.33 -42.91 -101.07
CA ILE A 421 -0.64 -43.85 -101.65
C ILE A 421 -1.21 -43.30 -102.96
N ARG A 422 -1.68 -42.04 -103.00
CA ARG A 422 -2.20 -41.44 -104.24
C ARG A 422 -1.13 -41.27 -105.32
N LEU A 423 0.14 -41.06 -104.95
CA LEU A 423 1.27 -41.07 -105.88
C LEU A 423 1.58 -42.48 -106.41
N PHE A 424 1.40 -43.51 -105.58
CA PHE A 424 1.53 -44.92 -105.98
C PHE A 424 0.38 -45.36 -106.89
N GLU A 425 -0.88 -45.09 -106.52
CA GLU A 425 -2.06 -45.31 -107.35
C GLU A 425 -1.92 -44.64 -108.72
N LYS A 426 -1.41 -43.39 -108.75
CA LYS A 426 -1.16 -42.67 -110.01
C LYS A 426 -0.07 -43.32 -110.88
N LYS A 427 0.93 -43.98 -110.28
CA LYS A 427 1.95 -44.76 -111.03
C LYS A 427 1.36 -46.06 -111.56
N MET A 428 0.65 -46.81 -110.73
CA MET A 428 -0.06 -48.04 -111.16
C MET A 428 -1.04 -47.75 -112.30
N ALA A 429 -1.75 -46.62 -112.24
CA ALA A 429 -2.65 -46.17 -113.31
C ALA A 429 -1.93 -45.75 -114.61
N SER A 430 -0.62 -45.49 -114.59
CA SER A 430 0.21 -45.25 -115.77
C SER A 430 0.94 -46.49 -116.30
N GLU A 431 0.90 -47.61 -115.58
CA GLU A 431 1.49 -48.91 -115.98
C GLU A 431 0.42 -49.90 -116.49
N GLY A 432 -0.76 -49.39 -116.86
CA GLY A 432 -1.89 -50.15 -117.40
C GLY A 432 -1.77 -50.47 -118.90
N GLU A 433 -0.76 -51.23 -119.31
CA GLU A 433 -0.44 -51.54 -120.73
C GLU A 433 -1.54 -52.32 -121.50
N LEU A 434 -2.63 -52.70 -120.85
CA LEU A 434 -3.74 -53.49 -121.43
C LEU A 434 -4.69 -52.71 -122.36
N ASP A 435 -4.61 -51.38 -122.40
CA ASP A 435 -5.57 -50.53 -123.12
C ASP A 435 -5.16 -50.26 -124.59
N ASP A 436 -3.88 -50.38 -124.94
CA ASP A 436 -3.40 -50.03 -126.29
C ASP A 436 -3.39 -51.21 -127.29
N GLU A 437 -3.05 -52.44 -126.87
CA GLU A 437 -3.27 -53.63 -127.72
C GLU A 437 -4.76 -53.80 -128.05
N ALA A 438 -5.65 -53.51 -127.09
CA ALA A 438 -7.09 -53.59 -127.26
C ALA A 438 -7.59 -52.58 -128.33
N LYS A 439 -7.12 -51.32 -128.29
CA LYS A 439 -7.43 -50.32 -129.32
C LYS A 439 -6.92 -50.73 -130.69
N GLN A 440 -5.73 -51.33 -130.76
CA GLN A 440 -5.13 -51.70 -132.04
C GLN A 440 -5.87 -52.89 -132.70
N MET A 441 -6.27 -53.92 -131.94
CA MET A 441 -7.14 -54.99 -132.45
C MET A 441 -8.49 -54.46 -132.96
N ILE A 442 -9.09 -53.49 -132.26
CA ILE A 442 -10.35 -52.85 -132.69
C ILE A 442 -10.17 -52.07 -134.00
N ALA A 443 -9.02 -51.41 -134.19
CA ALA A 443 -8.70 -50.69 -135.42
C ALA A 443 -8.51 -51.63 -136.62
N ASP A 444 -7.75 -52.72 -136.45
CA ASP A 444 -7.48 -53.70 -137.53
C ASP A 444 -8.77 -54.43 -137.97
N GLU A 445 -9.60 -54.88 -137.03
CA GLU A 445 -10.86 -55.56 -137.36
C GLU A 445 -11.87 -54.60 -138.02
N ARG A 446 -11.93 -53.32 -137.60
CA ARG A 446 -12.69 -52.28 -138.31
C ARG A 446 -12.18 -52.09 -139.75
N ALA A 447 -10.87 -52.07 -139.96
CA ALA A 447 -10.25 -51.95 -141.28
C ALA A 447 -10.47 -53.20 -142.18
N ARG A 448 -10.81 -54.37 -141.61
CA ARG A 448 -11.31 -55.53 -142.36
C ARG A 448 -12.77 -55.35 -142.77
N ILE A 449 -13.65 -55.05 -141.81
CA ILE A 449 -15.10 -54.90 -142.02
C ILE A 449 -15.39 -53.90 -143.14
N ILE A 450 -14.69 -52.74 -143.15
CA ILE A 450 -14.88 -51.70 -144.17
C ILE A 450 -14.51 -52.21 -145.57
N ARG A 451 -13.38 -52.92 -145.73
CA ARG A 451 -12.96 -53.50 -147.02
C ARG A 451 -13.93 -54.55 -147.55
N GLU A 452 -14.48 -55.40 -146.67
CA GLU A 452 -15.35 -56.52 -147.08
C GLU A 452 -16.82 -56.11 -147.32
N CYS A 453 -17.31 -55.08 -146.62
CA CYS A 453 -18.71 -54.64 -146.71
C CYS A 453 -18.94 -53.55 -147.76
N ALA A 454 -18.00 -52.60 -147.93
CA ALA A 454 -18.24 -51.42 -148.76
C ALA A 454 -18.55 -51.79 -150.23
N THR A 455 -17.83 -52.75 -150.81
CA THR A 455 -18.05 -53.22 -152.20
C THR A 455 -19.41 -53.87 -152.45
N LYS A 456 -20.17 -54.22 -151.40
CA LYS A 456 -21.45 -54.94 -151.50
C LYS A 456 -22.66 -54.14 -151.01
N VAL A 457 -22.44 -53.12 -150.18
CA VAL A 457 -23.51 -52.41 -149.44
C VAL A 457 -23.45 -50.89 -149.62
N PHE A 458 -22.47 -50.33 -150.36
CA PHE A 458 -22.27 -48.88 -150.50
C PHE A 458 -23.54 -48.08 -150.82
N ASP A 459 -24.33 -48.52 -151.82
CA ASP A 459 -25.57 -47.83 -152.24
C ASP A 459 -26.70 -47.86 -151.18
N TYR A 460 -26.48 -48.53 -150.03
CA TYR A 460 -27.36 -48.61 -148.86
C TYR A 460 -26.72 -48.09 -147.56
N MET A 461 -25.49 -47.56 -147.58
CA MET A 461 -24.81 -47.05 -146.37
C MET A 461 -25.33 -45.67 -145.95
N ASN A 462 -25.49 -45.44 -144.65
CA ASN A 462 -25.93 -44.14 -144.13
C ASN A 462 -24.76 -43.15 -144.06
N GLN A 463 -25.06 -41.88 -144.35
CA GLN A 463 -24.05 -40.82 -144.33
C GLN A 463 -23.50 -40.59 -142.91
N GLY A 464 -22.17 -40.49 -142.80
CA GLY A 464 -21.45 -40.32 -141.53
C GLY A 464 -20.83 -41.60 -140.96
N GLN A 465 -21.07 -42.78 -141.56
CA GLN A 465 -20.51 -44.06 -141.10
C GLN A 465 -19.06 -44.35 -141.56
N LEU A 466 -18.37 -43.37 -142.16
CA LEU A 466 -17.00 -43.49 -142.67
C LEU A 466 -16.18 -42.27 -142.26
N THR A 467 -15.03 -42.49 -141.62
CA THR A 467 -14.03 -41.44 -141.34
C THR A 467 -13.11 -41.20 -142.54
N GLU A 468 -12.36 -40.09 -142.55
CA GLU A 468 -11.56 -39.72 -143.73
C GLU A 468 -10.40 -40.71 -144.01
N GLU A 469 -9.90 -41.38 -142.98
CA GLU A 469 -8.94 -42.49 -143.10
C GLU A 469 -9.57 -43.72 -143.80
N ASP A 470 -10.81 -44.06 -143.48
CA ASP A 470 -11.56 -45.18 -144.09
C ASP A 470 -11.66 -45.04 -145.62
N LEU A 471 -11.79 -43.80 -146.11
CA LEU A 471 -11.88 -43.49 -147.54
C LEU A 471 -10.60 -43.86 -148.30
N SER A 472 -9.44 -43.85 -147.65
CA SER A 472 -8.16 -44.21 -148.28
C SER A 472 -8.03 -45.70 -148.60
N ILE A 473 -8.85 -46.55 -147.95
CA ILE A 473 -8.83 -48.01 -148.06
C ILE A 473 -9.95 -48.53 -149.00
N MET A 474 -10.71 -47.61 -149.63
CA MET A 474 -11.80 -47.90 -150.57
C MET A 474 -11.29 -48.06 -152.02
N PRO A 475 -11.90 -48.96 -152.82
CA PRO A 475 -11.68 -49.00 -154.27
C PRO A 475 -11.99 -47.66 -154.96
N GLU A 476 -11.18 -47.31 -155.97
CA GLU A 476 -11.23 -46.01 -156.65
C GLU A 476 -12.61 -45.69 -157.25
N ASP A 477 -13.28 -46.71 -157.80
CA ASP A 477 -14.64 -46.65 -158.37
C ASP A 477 -15.67 -46.04 -157.38
N ILE A 478 -15.55 -46.38 -156.10
CA ILE A 478 -16.44 -45.91 -155.03
C ILE A 478 -16.02 -44.50 -154.58
N GLN A 479 -14.70 -44.23 -154.53
CA GLN A 479 -14.21 -42.88 -154.24
C GLN A 479 -14.67 -41.85 -155.29
N ALA A 480 -14.87 -42.26 -156.55
CA ALA A 480 -15.44 -41.41 -157.60
C ALA A 480 -16.92 -41.05 -157.30
N LYS A 481 -17.79 -42.06 -157.09
CA LYS A 481 -19.21 -41.86 -156.71
C LYS A 481 -19.37 -40.91 -155.51
N ILE A 482 -18.54 -41.05 -154.47
CA ILE A 482 -18.60 -40.20 -153.26
C ILE A 482 -18.32 -38.71 -153.59
N LYS A 483 -17.42 -38.43 -154.54
CA LYS A 483 -17.06 -37.05 -154.92
C LYS A 483 -18.21 -36.35 -155.63
N GLU A 484 -18.92 -37.03 -156.54
CA GLU A 484 -20.10 -36.48 -157.24
C GLU A 484 -21.24 -36.14 -156.26
N ILE A 485 -21.55 -37.04 -155.32
CA ILE A 485 -22.57 -36.84 -154.28
C ILE A 485 -22.20 -35.66 -153.34
N ARG A 486 -20.91 -35.42 -153.07
CA ARG A 486 -20.46 -34.27 -152.26
C ARG A 486 -20.63 -32.92 -152.98
N THR A 487 -20.71 -32.87 -154.31
CA THR A 487 -20.89 -31.61 -155.06
C THR A 487 -22.32 -31.08 -155.04
N GLU A 488 -23.34 -31.94 -155.15
CA GLU A 488 -24.74 -31.49 -155.28
C GLU A 488 -25.33 -30.89 -153.98
N ARG A 489 -24.78 -31.24 -152.82
CA ARG A 489 -25.42 -31.00 -151.51
C ARG A 489 -25.07 -29.69 -150.80
N LYS A 490 -24.23 -28.82 -151.35
CA LYS A 490 -23.81 -27.56 -150.68
C LYS A 490 -24.89 -26.45 -150.63
N LEU A 491 -26.09 -26.69 -151.15
CA LEU A 491 -27.13 -25.66 -151.35
C LEU A 491 -28.33 -25.75 -150.39
N THR A 492 -28.41 -26.72 -149.49
CA THR A 492 -29.61 -26.94 -148.65
C THR A 492 -29.30 -27.23 -147.18
N GLN A 493 -29.77 -26.35 -146.29
CA GLN A 493 -29.79 -26.44 -144.81
C GLN A 493 -28.41 -26.45 -144.14
N ALA A 494 -28.05 -25.62 -143.14
CA ALA A 494 -28.75 -24.85 -142.10
C ALA A 494 -29.16 -25.62 -140.83
N GLY A 495 -28.35 -25.45 -139.76
CA GLY A 495 -28.86 -25.16 -138.41
C GLY A 495 -28.70 -26.19 -137.28
N VAL A 496 -28.43 -25.62 -136.08
CA VAL A 496 -28.75 -26.11 -134.72
C VAL A 496 -27.81 -27.14 -134.04
N GLY A 497 -27.39 -26.79 -132.81
CA GLY A 497 -26.64 -27.61 -131.83
C GLY A 497 -25.43 -26.85 -131.25
N ALA A 498 -25.12 -26.85 -129.95
CA ALA A 498 -25.83 -27.33 -128.75
C ALA A 498 -25.40 -26.51 -127.49
N LYS A 499 -25.82 -26.90 -126.27
CA LYS A 499 -25.47 -26.26 -124.98
C LYS A 499 -24.77 -27.24 -124.02
N GLU A 500 -24.00 -26.72 -123.07
CA GLU A 500 -23.60 -27.40 -121.84
C GLU A 500 -23.86 -26.53 -120.58
N MET A 501 -23.75 -27.13 -119.38
CA MET A 501 -23.87 -26.47 -118.07
C MET A 501 -22.70 -26.90 -117.16
N GLN A 502 -22.23 -26.01 -116.27
CA GLN A 502 -21.47 -26.42 -115.09
C GLN A 502 -21.73 -25.56 -113.83
N TYR A 503 -22.06 -26.27 -112.75
CA TYR A 503 -21.78 -26.07 -111.32
C TYR A 503 -22.12 -24.77 -110.55
N ILE A 504 -22.47 -25.01 -109.29
CA ILE A 504 -22.75 -24.04 -108.22
C ILE A 504 -21.64 -24.15 -107.17
N SER A 505 -21.18 -23.03 -106.60
CA SER A 505 -20.44 -23.03 -105.34
C SER A 505 -21.13 -22.12 -104.31
N SER A 506 -21.05 -22.48 -103.03
CA SER A 506 -21.74 -21.81 -101.93
C SER A 506 -20.77 -21.01 -101.08
N SER A 507 -20.96 -19.69 -101.00
CA SER A 507 -20.24 -18.82 -100.05
C SER A 507 -21.24 -18.11 -99.13
N ILE A 508 -21.06 -18.26 -97.82
CA ILE A 508 -21.85 -17.59 -96.79
C ILE A 508 -20.90 -16.76 -95.93
N VAL A 509 -21.20 -15.46 -95.76
CA VAL A 509 -20.37 -14.51 -95.03
C VAL A 509 -20.84 -14.39 -93.57
N PRO A 510 -19.95 -14.30 -92.56
CA PRO A 510 -20.35 -14.15 -91.16
C PRO A 510 -21.06 -12.81 -90.86
N ASN A 511 -22.13 -12.85 -90.04
CA ASN A 511 -22.81 -11.64 -89.57
C ASN A 511 -22.18 -11.11 -88.26
N ASN A 512 -21.61 -9.89 -88.31
CA ASN A 512 -20.86 -9.28 -87.22
C ASN A 512 -21.69 -8.80 -85.99
N GLN A 513 -23.02 -8.81 -86.04
CA GLN A 513 -23.84 -8.21 -84.97
C GLN A 513 -23.67 -8.88 -83.59
N LYS A 514 -23.52 -10.22 -83.52
CA LYS A 514 -23.41 -10.96 -82.25
C LYS A 514 -22.12 -10.69 -81.45
N VAL A 515 -21.10 -10.11 -82.07
CA VAL A 515 -19.80 -9.79 -81.41
C VAL A 515 -19.88 -8.47 -80.63
N VAL A 516 -20.86 -7.61 -80.94
CA VAL A 516 -21.06 -6.32 -80.25
C VAL A 516 -21.87 -6.51 -78.96
N GLU A 517 -23.01 -7.22 -79.05
CA GLU A 517 -23.88 -7.51 -77.90
C GLU A 517 -23.15 -8.28 -76.77
N THR A 518 -22.25 -9.19 -77.14
CA THR A 518 -21.47 -9.98 -76.18
C THR A 518 -20.39 -9.15 -75.48
N LYS A 519 -19.80 -8.15 -76.14
CA LYS A 519 -18.86 -7.21 -75.51
C LYS A 519 -19.57 -6.28 -74.52
N GLN A 520 -20.71 -5.70 -74.91
CA GLN A 520 -21.46 -4.79 -74.03
C GLN A 520 -21.92 -5.48 -72.74
N LYS A 521 -22.44 -6.73 -72.81
CA LYS A 521 -22.80 -7.50 -71.61
C LYS A 521 -21.62 -7.81 -70.68
N VAL A 522 -20.40 -7.94 -71.20
CA VAL A 522 -19.19 -8.15 -70.38
C VAL A 522 -18.78 -6.86 -69.67
N GLU A 523 -18.96 -5.68 -70.28
CA GLU A 523 -18.68 -4.39 -69.63
C GLU A 523 -19.74 -4.03 -68.58
N GLU A 524 -21.02 -4.30 -68.83
CA GLU A 524 -22.08 -4.15 -67.81
C GLU A 524 -21.86 -5.06 -66.61
N MET A 525 -21.43 -6.31 -66.84
CA MET A 525 -21.10 -7.25 -65.76
C MET A 525 -19.94 -6.73 -64.90
N LYS A 526 -18.86 -6.19 -65.50
CA LYS A 526 -17.74 -5.61 -64.72
C LYS A 526 -18.20 -4.44 -63.85
N ARG A 527 -18.94 -3.48 -64.43
CA ARG A 527 -19.47 -2.32 -63.70
C ARG A 527 -20.38 -2.66 -62.52
N LYS A 528 -20.99 -3.85 -62.49
CA LYS A 528 -21.78 -4.34 -61.34
C LYS A 528 -20.94 -4.88 -60.17
N TYR A 529 -19.68 -5.22 -60.38
CA TYR A 529 -18.79 -5.76 -59.33
C TYR A 529 -17.78 -4.74 -58.79
N ASP A 530 -17.52 -3.63 -59.51
CA ASP A 530 -16.63 -2.54 -59.06
C ASP A 530 -17.31 -1.54 -58.10
N CYS A 531 -18.56 -1.78 -57.67
CA CYS A 531 -19.25 -0.96 -56.67
C CYS A 531 -18.76 -1.28 -55.25
N ALA A 532 -17.80 -0.50 -54.76
CA ALA A 532 -17.38 -0.54 -53.36
C ALA A 532 -18.55 -0.14 -52.42
N LEU A 533 -18.85 -1.02 -51.45
CA LEU A 533 -19.63 -0.72 -50.25
C LEU A 533 -18.84 -1.17 -49.01
N PRO A 534 -18.95 -0.46 -47.87
CA PRO A 534 -17.96 -0.51 -46.81
C PRO A 534 -18.13 -1.69 -45.85
N TRP A 535 -17.00 -2.19 -45.37
CA TRP A 535 -16.76 -2.83 -44.09
C TRP A 535 -15.50 -2.17 -43.49
#